data_AF-A0A2M8L3C0-F1
#
_entry.id   AF-A0A2M8L3C0-F1
#
_cell.length_a   1.000
_cell.length_b   1.000
_cell.length_c   1.000
_cell.angle_alpha   90.00
_cell.angle_beta   90.00
_cell.angle_gamma   90.00
#
_symmetry.space_group_name_H-M   'P 1'
#
loop_
_entity.id
_entity.type
_entity.pdbx_description
1 polymer ?
#
loop_
_entity_poly.entity_id
_entity_poly.type
_entity_poly.pdbx_seq_one_letter_code
_entity_poly.pdbx_strand_id
1 'polypeptide(L)'
;MRITDFKKFFKIILFILLFGVFCFRFTSGLNFYPLYGDEQDFVARARYFDLFFIKRDFLNKDWQSELAYDHPPIAYYIYGLTLHLKGYNDLAKEQERIGFNVSRLDEAVLGWSIADLPSVLLPSFKMIWQARKAAVVFSLGCLLLIYFLGLEIGGFATGLFSVLILGFNQLMFNTGRRAIADSILLFFFLANVLLIIYTLKFFYKKQALEFLGS
;
A
#
# COMPACT_ATOMS: atom_id res chain seq x y z
N MET A 1 -23.55 -15.60 29.43
CA MET A 1 -23.14 -15.41 28.03
C MET A 1 -23.65 -16.61 27.24
N ARG A 2 -24.41 -16.42 26.14
CA ARG A 2 -24.87 -17.58 25.35
C ARG A 2 -23.68 -18.19 24.62
N ILE A 3 -23.69 -19.51 24.40
CA ILE A 3 -22.61 -20.23 23.70
C ILE A 3 -22.30 -19.60 22.32
N THR A 4 -23.31 -19.03 21.65
CA THR A 4 -23.18 -18.30 20.39
C THR A 4 -22.33 -17.03 20.51
N ASP A 5 -22.49 -16.29 21.60
CA ASP A 5 -21.77 -15.04 21.83
C ASP A 5 -20.29 -15.33 22.08
N PHE A 6 -20.02 -16.40 22.83
CA PHE A 6 -18.66 -16.86 23.10
C PHE A 6 -17.92 -17.25 21.81
N LYS A 7 -18.55 -18.01 20.91
CA LYS A 7 -17.96 -18.38 19.61
C LYS A 7 -17.66 -17.16 18.74
N LYS A 8 -18.54 -16.16 18.72
CA LYS A 8 -18.33 -14.92 17.96
C LYS A 8 -17.16 -14.11 18.54
N PHE A 9 -17.12 -13.97 19.87
CA PHE A 9 -16.04 -13.28 20.56
C PHE A 9 -14.68 -13.94 20.31
N PHE A 10 -14.62 -15.26 20.40
CA PHE A 10 -13.41 -16.04 20.10
C PHE A 10 -12.91 -15.80 18.67
N LYS A 11 -13.80 -15.81 17.67
CA LYS A 11 -13.46 -15.53 16.27
C LYS A 11 -12.84 -14.14 16.08
N ILE A 12 -13.39 -13.13 16.77
CA ILE A 12 -12.89 -11.76 16.71
C ILE A 12 -11.49 -11.67 17.33
N ILE A 13 -11.28 -12.25 18.52
CA ILE A 13 -9.96 -12.27 19.16
C ILE A 13 -8.95 -12.95 18.26
N LEU A 14 -9.28 -14.13 17.71
CA LEU A 14 -8.38 -14.87 16.85
C LEU A 14 -7.98 -14.06 15.62
N PHE A 15 -8.94 -13.36 14.99
CA PHE A 15 -8.66 -12.47 13.88
C PHE A 15 -7.74 -11.31 14.29
N ILE A 16 -8.01 -10.65 15.43
CA ILE A 16 -7.20 -9.53 15.92
C ILE A 16 -5.77 -9.98 16.22
N LEU A 17 -5.59 -11.14 16.86
CA LEU A 17 -4.27 -11.69 17.15
C LEU A 17 -3.51 -11.99 15.85
N LEU A 18 -4.16 -12.65 14.90
CA LEU A 18 -3.57 -12.95 13.60
C LEU A 18 -3.17 -11.67 12.85
N PHE A 19 -4.07 -10.68 12.81
CA PHE A 19 -3.81 -9.41 12.17
C PHE A 19 -2.68 -8.65 12.88
N GLY A 20 -2.61 -8.71 14.21
CA GLY A 20 -1.51 -8.17 15.01
C GLY A 20 -0.15 -8.78 14.65
N VAL A 21 -0.10 -10.10 14.43
CA VAL A 21 1.12 -10.80 13.95
C VAL A 21 1.54 -10.25 12.59
N PHE A 22 0.61 -10.04 11.66
CA PHE A 22 0.93 -9.50 10.34
C PHE A 22 1.30 -8.01 10.37
N CYS A 23 0.62 -7.20 11.18
CA CYS A 23 1.02 -5.81 11.45
C CYS A 23 2.48 -5.77 11.88
N PHE A 24 2.84 -6.53 12.92
CA PHE A 24 4.21 -6.61 13.41
C PHE A 24 5.17 -7.07 12.31
N ARG A 25 4.85 -8.15 11.59
CA ARG A 25 5.68 -8.70 10.51
C ARG A 25 5.97 -7.66 9.42
N PHE A 26 4.96 -6.97 8.91
CA PHE A 26 5.12 -6.03 7.81
C PHE A 26 5.79 -4.71 8.24
N THR A 27 5.57 -4.26 9.48
CA THR A 27 6.19 -3.01 9.98
C THR A 27 7.62 -3.21 10.50
N SER A 28 7.98 -4.42 10.93
CA SER A 28 9.27 -4.68 11.57
C SER A 28 10.43 -4.51 10.61
N GLY A 29 11.41 -3.69 10.98
CA GLY A 29 12.64 -3.51 10.21
C GLY A 29 12.46 -2.84 8.85
N LEU A 30 11.43 -2.01 8.65
CA LEU A 30 11.22 -1.28 7.39
C LEU A 30 12.40 -0.41 6.97
N ASN A 31 13.12 0.15 7.92
CA ASN A 31 14.28 0.99 7.62
C ASN A 31 15.46 0.15 7.12
N PHE A 32 15.60 -1.10 7.59
CA PHE A 32 16.71 -2.02 7.27
C PHE A 32 16.47 -2.86 6.03
N TYR A 33 15.29 -2.73 5.41
CA TYR A 33 14.98 -3.51 4.22
C TYR A 33 15.79 -2.98 3.02
N PRO A 34 16.47 -3.84 2.24
CA PRO A 34 17.30 -3.42 1.13
C PRO A 34 16.57 -2.50 0.17
N LEU A 35 17.31 -1.53 -0.35
CA LEU A 35 16.78 -0.55 -1.29
C LEU A 35 16.52 -1.19 -2.63
N TYR A 36 15.42 -0.77 -3.25
CA TYR A 36 15.03 -1.20 -4.57
C TYR A 36 14.92 0.01 -5.48
N GLY A 37 15.47 -0.08 -6.70
CA GLY A 37 15.60 1.05 -7.63
C GLY A 37 14.26 1.76 -7.86
N ASP A 38 13.20 1.00 -8.09
CA ASP A 38 11.87 1.53 -8.36
C ASP A 38 11.29 2.35 -7.18
N GLU A 39 11.72 2.12 -5.94
CA GLU A 39 11.25 2.92 -4.80
C GLU A 39 11.70 4.38 -4.92
N GLN A 40 12.90 4.60 -5.45
CA GLN A 40 13.38 5.95 -5.73
C GLN A 40 12.50 6.61 -6.78
N ASP A 41 12.19 5.90 -7.87
CA ASP A 41 11.39 6.45 -8.98
C ASP A 41 9.98 6.83 -8.50
N PHE A 42 9.33 5.99 -7.70
CA PHE A 42 8.01 6.30 -7.13
C PHE A 42 8.05 7.45 -6.12
N VAL A 43 9.08 7.52 -5.28
CA VAL A 43 9.24 8.62 -4.31
C VAL A 43 9.63 9.93 -5.01
N ALA A 44 10.41 9.88 -6.09
CA ALA A 44 10.71 11.04 -6.94
C ALA A 44 9.42 11.57 -7.59
N ARG A 45 8.60 10.68 -8.16
CA ARG A 45 7.29 11.03 -8.73
C ARG A 45 6.30 11.59 -7.71
N ALA A 46 6.53 11.42 -6.42
CA ALA A 46 5.68 12.02 -5.39
C ALA A 46 5.56 13.55 -5.53
N ARG A 47 6.52 14.24 -6.16
CA ARG A 47 6.43 15.68 -6.45
C ARG A 47 5.25 16.08 -7.33
N TYR A 48 4.70 15.16 -8.13
CA TYR A 48 3.48 15.43 -8.91
C TYR A 48 2.26 15.64 -8.02
N PHE A 49 2.29 15.15 -6.77
CA PHE A 49 1.29 15.52 -5.77
C PHE A 49 1.30 17.03 -5.51
N ASP A 50 2.48 17.65 -5.36
CA ASP A 50 2.60 19.10 -5.17
C ASP A 50 2.06 19.85 -6.38
N LEU A 51 2.46 19.44 -7.58
CA LEU A 51 2.01 20.08 -8.82
C LEU A 51 0.49 20.02 -8.97
N PHE A 52 -0.10 18.86 -8.70
CA PHE A 52 -1.54 18.64 -8.88
C PHE A 52 -2.38 19.25 -7.76
N PHE A 53 -2.11 18.93 -6.50
CA PHE A 53 -3.00 19.25 -5.37
C PHE A 53 -2.63 20.56 -4.67
N ILE A 54 -1.34 20.86 -4.53
CA ILE A 54 -0.86 22.00 -3.74
C ILE A 54 -0.72 23.25 -4.61
N LYS A 55 0.11 23.18 -5.65
CA LYS A 55 0.45 24.27 -6.56
C LYS A 55 -0.62 24.47 -7.64
N ARG A 56 -1.37 23.40 -8.00
CA ARG A 56 -2.36 23.37 -9.09
C ARG A 56 -1.80 23.88 -10.42
N ASP A 57 -0.53 23.58 -10.67
CA ASP A 57 0.22 24.00 -11.85
C ASP A 57 0.17 22.90 -12.91
N PHE A 58 -0.89 22.89 -13.70
CA PHE A 58 -1.11 21.91 -14.78
C PHE A 58 -0.31 22.22 -16.05
N LEU A 59 0.30 23.41 -16.15
CA LEU A 59 1.11 23.82 -17.31
C LEU A 59 2.60 23.59 -17.06
N ASN A 60 2.97 23.04 -15.91
CA ASN A 60 4.35 22.73 -15.58
C ASN A 60 4.98 21.80 -16.62
N LYS A 61 6.19 22.14 -17.08
CA LYS A 61 6.94 21.32 -18.05
C LYS A 61 7.23 19.89 -17.53
N ASP A 62 7.24 19.67 -16.22
CA ASP A 62 7.48 18.36 -15.64
C ASP A 62 6.38 17.35 -15.99
N TRP A 63 5.16 17.81 -16.36
CA TRP A 63 4.11 16.95 -16.89
C TRP A 63 4.47 16.32 -18.22
N GLN A 64 5.40 16.90 -18.98
CA GLN A 64 5.86 16.38 -20.27
C GLN A 64 7.02 15.39 -20.14
N SER A 65 7.54 15.19 -18.92
CA SER A 65 8.62 14.23 -18.70
C SER A 65 8.10 12.78 -18.66
N GLU A 66 8.97 11.83 -19.00
CA GLU A 66 8.66 10.39 -18.97
C GLU A 66 8.11 9.93 -17.61
N LEU A 67 8.61 10.50 -16.51
CA LEU A 67 8.19 10.19 -15.15
C LEU A 67 6.69 10.46 -14.89
N ALA A 68 6.09 11.40 -15.63
CA ALA A 68 4.67 11.73 -15.49
C ALA A 68 3.74 10.68 -16.13
N TYR A 69 4.18 10.02 -17.20
CA TYR A 69 3.30 9.20 -18.05
C TYR A 69 3.42 7.69 -17.83
N ASP A 70 4.57 7.23 -17.36
CA ASP A 70 4.90 5.79 -17.37
C ASP A 70 4.06 4.95 -16.36
N HIS A 71 3.51 5.57 -15.31
CA HIS A 71 2.66 4.87 -14.34
C HIS A 71 1.40 5.65 -13.95
N PRO A 72 0.28 4.97 -13.61
CA PRO A 72 -0.90 5.63 -13.07
C PRO A 72 -0.58 6.45 -11.81
N PRO A 73 -1.18 7.64 -11.65
CA PRO A 73 -0.73 8.62 -10.67
C PRO A 73 -1.06 8.30 -9.22
N ILE A 74 -2.02 7.40 -9.00
CA ILE A 74 -2.61 7.13 -7.68
C ILE A 74 -1.52 6.77 -6.66
N ALA A 75 -0.58 5.89 -7.03
CA ALA A 75 0.45 5.42 -6.11
C ALA A 75 1.38 6.55 -5.65
N TYR A 76 1.93 7.34 -6.58
CA TYR A 76 2.83 8.43 -6.21
C TYR A 76 2.11 9.63 -5.60
N TYR A 77 0.80 9.82 -5.84
CA TYR A 77 0.00 10.78 -5.08
C TYR A 77 -0.19 10.36 -3.61
N ILE A 78 -0.42 9.08 -3.35
CA ILE A 78 -0.48 8.55 -1.98
C ILE A 78 0.85 8.76 -1.25
N TYR A 79 1.98 8.53 -1.94
CA TYR A 79 3.30 8.80 -1.38
C TYR A 79 3.53 10.29 -1.12
N GLY A 80 3.15 11.16 -2.05
CA GLY A 80 3.22 12.61 -1.87
C GLY A 80 2.42 13.10 -0.67
N LEU A 81 1.18 12.65 -0.52
CA LEU A 81 0.36 12.94 0.65
C LEU A 81 1.03 12.46 1.94
N THR A 82 1.56 11.23 1.94
CA THR A 82 2.23 10.66 3.11
C THR A 82 3.46 11.49 3.53
N LEU A 83 4.22 12.00 2.56
CA LEU A 83 5.38 12.85 2.81
C LEU A 83 4.96 14.23 3.32
N HIS A 84 3.90 14.83 2.77
CA HIS A 84 3.32 16.06 3.32
C HIS A 84 2.88 15.92 4.77
N LEU A 85 2.21 14.82 5.11
CA LEU A 85 1.82 14.51 6.50
C LEU A 85 3.04 14.30 7.43
N LYS A 86 4.25 14.13 6.89
CA LYS A 86 5.50 14.05 7.63
C LYS A 86 6.29 15.37 7.64
N GLY A 87 5.74 16.44 7.07
CA GLY A 87 6.32 17.78 7.07
C GLY A 87 7.16 18.12 5.85
N TYR A 88 7.18 17.27 4.81
CA TYR A 88 7.84 17.60 3.54
C TYR A 88 6.88 18.43 2.67
N ASN A 89 6.96 19.77 2.80
CA ASN A 89 5.97 20.69 2.20
C ASN A 89 6.27 21.10 0.74
N ASP A 90 7.52 20.95 0.28
CA ASP A 90 7.91 21.20 -1.12
C ASP A 90 8.80 20.04 -1.58
N LEU A 91 8.14 18.99 -2.08
CA LEU A 91 8.77 17.72 -2.44
C LEU A 91 9.80 17.90 -3.55
N ALA A 92 9.52 18.77 -4.53
CA ALA A 92 10.46 19.05 -5.61
C ALA A 92 11.78 19.64 -5.08
N LYS A 93 11.67 20.63 -4.17
CA LYS A 93 12.84 21.26 -3.55
C LYS A 93 13.59 20.31 -2.62
N GLU A 94 12.88 19.50 -1.83
CA GLU A 94 13.50 18.50 -0.96
C GLU A 94 14.23 17.42 -1.77
N GLN A 95 13.64 16.96 -2.87
CA GLN A 95 14.26 16.01 -3.79
C GLN A 95 15.50 16.59 -4.47
N GLU A 96 15.45 17.86 -4.90
CA GLU A 96 16.62 18.56 -5.45
C GLU A 96 17.74 18.69 -4.40
N ARG A 97 17.39 19.08 -3.17
CA ARG A 97 18.34 19.23 -2.06
C ARG A 97 19.10 17.94 -1.75
N ILE A 98 18.45 16.79 -1.89
CA ILE A 98 19.01 15.48 -1.56
C ILE A 98 19.61 14.74 -2.78
N GLY A 99 19.62 15.36 -3.97
CA GLY A 99 20.14 14.74 -5.18
C GLY A 99 19.26 13.62 -5.74
N PHE A 100 17.97 13.61 -5.42
CA PHE A 100 17.00 12.61 -5.89
C PHE A 100 16.60 12.79 -7.37
N ASN A 101 17.01 13.92 -7.94
CA ASN A 101 16.87 14.34 -9.33
C ASN A 101 17.94 13.75 -10.27
N VAL A 102 18.84 12.90 -9.77
CA VAL A 102 19.81 12.17 -10.59
C VAL A 102 19.28 10.78 -10.92
N SER A 103 19.37 10.41 -12.20
CA SER A 103 18.84 9.18 -12.80
C SER A 103 19.36 7.94 -12.09
N ARG A 104 18.49 7.30 -11.28
CA ARG A 104 18.73 6.09 -10.47
C ARG A 104 19.97 6.19 -9.55
N LEU A 105 19.80 5.86 -8.28
CA LEU A 105 20.93 5.48 -7.43
C LEU A 105 21.77 4.48 -8.23
N ASP A 106 23.05 4.79 -8.38
CA ASP A 106 24.01 3.96 -9.11
C ASP A 106 23.76 2.50 -8.72
N GLU A 107 23.71 1.58 -9.69
CA GLU A 107 23.41 0.16 -9.41
C GLU A 107 24.32 -0.40 -8.31
N ALA A 108 25.51 0.20 -8.17
CA ALA A 108 26.44 -0.01 -7.08
C ALA A 108 25.84 0.08 -5.66
N VAL A 109 24.81 0.91 -5.43
CA VAL A 109 24.17 1.14 -4.12
C VAL A 109 22.94 0.25 -3.89
N LEU A 110 22.46 -0.45 -4.93
CA LEU A 110 21.36 -1.39 -4.79
C LEU A 110 21.77 -2.57 -3.91
N GLY A 111 20.95 -2.89 -2.92
CA GLY A 111 21.24 -3.97 -1.97
C GLY A 111 22.13 -3.60 -0.77
N TRP A 112 22.64 -2.36 -0.68
CA TRP A 112 23.40 -1.91 0.50
C TRP A 112 22.56 -1.96 1.77
N SER A 113 23.20 -2.36 2.87
CA SER A 113 22.64 -2.20 4.21
C SER A 113 22.73 -0.72 4.62
N ILE A 114 21.86 -0.28 5.53
CA ILE A 114 21.94 1.09 6.08
C ILE A 114 23.33 1.37 6.66
N ALA A 115 24.00 0.35 7.19
CA ALA A 115 25.34 0.50 7.77
C ALA A 115 26.39 0.94 6.73
N ASP A 116 26.16 0.64 5.47
CA ASP A 116 27.10 0.88 4.36
C ASP A 116 26.81 2.19 3.62
N LEU A 117 25.73 2.88 4.00
CA LEU A 117 25.28 4.10 3.34
C LEU A 117 26.10 5.32 3.78
N PRO A 118 26.65 6.10 2.82
CA PRO A 118 27.20 7.42 3.09
C PRO A 118 26.19 8.30 3.83
N SER A 119 26.66 9.03 4.85
CA SER A 119 25.81 9.93 5.65
C SER A 119 25.07 10.97 4.81
N VAL A 120 25.66 11.37 3.67
CA VAL A 120 25.09 12.29 2.68
C VAL A 120 23.80 11.73 2.06
N LEU A 121 23.66 10.41 1.91
CA LEU A 121 22.48 9.78 1.31
C LEU A 121 21.38 9.47 2.34
N LEU A 122 21.66 9.50 3.65
CA LEU A 122 20.66 9.20 4.69
C LEU A 122 19.34 9.99 4.58
N PRO A 123 19.33 11.31 4.26
CA PRO A 123 18.09 12.06 4.09
C PRO A 123 17.17 11.51 3.00
N SER A 124 17.75 11.10 1.88
CA SER A 124 17.07 10.47 0.75
C SER A 124 16.30 9.21 1.16
N PHE A 125 16.92 8.38 2.01
CA PHE A 125 16.29 7.15 2.48
C PHE A 125 15.21 7.39 3.52
N LYS A 126 15.27 8.48 4.29
CA LYS A 126 14.18 8.83 5.21
C LYS A 126 12.86 9.07 4.49
N MET A 127 12.87 9.69 3.30
CA MET A 127 11.67 9.86 2.48
C MET A 127 11.13 8.51 2.00
N ILE A 128 11.99 7.63 1.47
CA ILE A 128 11.62 6.27 1.08
C ILE A 128 10.99 5.51 2.26
N TRP A 129 11.60 5.57 3.45
CA TRP A 129 11.04 4.88 4.61
C TRP A 129 9.68 5.41 5.05
N GLN A 130 9.40 6.71 4.89
CA GLN A 130 8.05 7.21 5.13
C GLN A 130 7.07 6.69 4.07
N ALA A 131 7.46 6.64 2.79
CA ALA A 131 6.63 6.09 1.72
C ALA A 131 6.35 4.59 1.91
N ARG A 132 7.34 3.80 2.37
CA ARG A 132 7.16 2.38 2.72
C ARG A 132 6.06 2.16 3.76
N LYS A 133 5.87 3.09 4.71
CA LYS A 133 4.78 2.98 5.68
C LYS A 133 3.41 3.02 5.01
N ALA A 134 3.24 3.84 3.97
CA ALA A 134 2.01 3.85 3.18
C ALA A 134 1.82 2.51 2.48
N ALA A 135 2.85 1.99 1.78
CA ALA A 135 2.77 0.68 1.14
C ALA A 135 2.40 -0.45 2.12
N VAL A 136 2.93 -0.42 3.34
CA VAL A 136 2.55 -1.39 4.39
C VAL A 136 1.09 -1.24 4.80
N VAL A 137 0.57 -0.03 4.96
CA VAL A 137 -0.85 0.19 5.28
C VAL A 137 -1.74 -0.42 4.19
N PHE A 138 -1.43 -0.20 2.91
CA PHE A 138 -2.17 -0.81 1.80
C PHE A 138 -2.03 -2.33 1.78
N SER A 139 -0.84 -2.87 2.07
CA SER A 139 -0.60 -4.30 2.17
C SER A 139 -1.41 -4.98 3.30
N LEU A 140 -1.47 -4.35 4.46
CA LEU A 140 -2.34 -4.80 5.57
C LEU A 140 -3.82 -4.67 5.18
N GLY A 141 -4.17 -3.63 4.42
CA GLY A 141 -5.48 -3.49 3.78
C GLY A 141 -5.81 -4.66 2.86
N CYS A 142 -4.86 -5.14 2.03
CA CYS A 142 -5.05 -6.33 1.19
C CYS A 142 -5.36 -7.57 2.03
N LEU A 143 -4.67 -7.77 3.15
CA LEU A 143 -4.95 -8.87 4.07
C LEU A 143 -6.36 -8.77 4.68
N LEU A 144 -6.81 -7.56 5.01
CA LEU A 144 -8.17 -7.34 5.49
C LEU A 144 -9.22 -7.61 4.40
N LEU A 145 -8.98 -7.17 3.17
CA LEU A 145 -9.90 -7.38 2.05
C LEU A 145 -9.97 -8.86 1.64
N ILE A 146 -8.85 -9.58 1.61
CA ILE A 146 -8.86 -11.01 1.30
C ILE A 146 -9.55 -11.83 2.40
N TYR A 147 -9.47 -11.39 3.66
CA TYR A 147 -10.25 -11.97 4.74
C TYR A 147 -11.75 -11.85 4.47
N PHE A 148 -12.23 -10.65 4.12
CA PHE A 148 -13.64 -10.43 3.81
C PHE A 148 -14.08 -11.21 2.58
N LEU A 149 -13.27 -11.27 1.53
CA LEU A 149 -13.55 -12.12 0.37
C LEU A 149 -13.70 -13.59 0.77
N GLY A 150 -12.77 -14.11 1.59
CA GLY A 150 -12.87 -15.48 2.08
C GLY A 150 -14.09 -15.72 2.97
N LEU A 151 -14.48 -14.73 3.80
CA LEU A 151 -15.71 -14.77 4.58
C LEU A 151 -16.95 -14.89 3.69
N GLU A 152 -17.00 -14.12 2.59
CA GLU A 152 -18.13 -14.11 1.66
C GLU A 152 -18.28 -15.41 0.85
N ILE A 153 -17.18 -16.13 0.62
CA ILE A 153 -17.13 -17.35 -0.20
C ILE A 153 -17.34 -18.62 0.65
N GLY A 154 -16.61 -18.75 1.75
CA GLY A 154 -16.56 -20.00 2.54
C GLY A 154 -16.62 -19.78 4.05
N GLY A 155 -16.92 -18.55 4.50
CA GLY A 155 -17.04 -18.21 5.90
C GLY A 155 -15.69 -18.08 6.61
N PHE A 156 -15.74 -18.20 7.95
CA PHE A 156 -14.63 -17.82 8.84
C PHE A 156 -13.32 -18.56 8.56
N ALA A 157 -13.38 -19.88 8.35
CA ALA A 157 -12.19 -20.68 8.10
C ALA A 157 -11.51 -20.28 6.80
N THR A 158 -12.27 -20.15 5.71
CA THR A 158 -11.76 -19.70 4.41
C THR A 158 -11.12 -18.32 4.51
N GLY A 159 -11.76 -17.36 5.19
CA GLY A 159 -11.18 -16.05 5.45
C GLY A 159 -9.82 -16.14 6.15
N LEU A 160 -9.70 -16.93 7.23
CA LEU A 160 -8.42 -17.11 7.92
C LEU A 160 -7.36 -17.75 7.03
N PHE A 161 -7.70 -18.81 6.29
CA PHE A 161 -6.76 -19.47 5.39
C PHE A 161 -6.28 -18.54 4.28
N SER A 162 -7.17 -17.72 3.70
CA SER A 162 -6.79 -16.72 2.69
C SER A 162 -5.79 -15.71 3.24
N VAL A 163 -6.00 -15.20 4.45
CA VAL A 163 -5.04 -14.29 5.12
C VAL A 163 -3.71 -14.97 5.39
N LEU A 164 -3.73 -16.22 5.88
CA LEU A 164 -2.50 -16.97 6.14
C LEU A 164 -1.70 -17.18 4.86
N ILE A 165 -2.35 -17.64 3.79
CA ILE A 165 -1.71 -17.88 2.50
C ILE A 165 -1.09 -16.59 1.96
N LEU A 166 -1.86 -15.48 1.92
CA LEU A 166 -1.35 -14.22 1.37
C LEU A 166 -0.32 -13.55 2.29
N GLY A 167 -0.52 -13.59 3.61
CA GLY A 167 0.36 -12.94 4.58
C GLY A 167 1.71 -13.65 4.77
N PHE A 168 1.76 -14.97 4.56
CA PHE A 168 3.02 -15.73 4.53
C PHE A 168 3.63 -15.85 3.14
N ASN A 169 2.96 -15.34 2.10
CA ASN A 169 3.53 -15.28 0.76
C ASN A 169 4.75 -14.35 0.74
N GLN A 170 5.92 -14.89 0.35
CA GLN A 170 7.18 -14.14 0.38
C GLN A 170 7.19 -12.97 -0.63
N LEU A 171 6.53 -13.12 -1.77
CA LEU A 171 6.42 -12.05 -2.76
C LEU A 171 5.64 -10.88 -2.18
N MET A 172 4.45 -11.12 -1.61
CA MET A 172 3.64 -10.12 -0.92
C MET A 172 4.40 -9.45 0.23
N PHE A 173 5.16 -10.22 1.02
CA PHE A 173 5.98 -9.66 2.08
C PHE A 173 7.08 -8.73 1.55
N ASN A 174 7.72 -9.10 0.44
CA ASN A 174 8.81 -8.32 -0.14
C ASN A 174 8.30 -7.07 -0.86
N THR A 175 7.35 -7.21 -1.78
CA THR A 175 6.81 -6.09 -2.57
C THR A 175 5.88 -5.21 -1.76
N GLY A 176 5.09 -5.79 -0.85
CA GLY A 176 4.15 -5.05 -0.01
C GLY A 176 4.78 -4.09 0.99
N ARG A 177 6.08 -4.23 1.24
CA ARG A 177 6.85 -3.36 2.14
C ARG A 177 7.65 -2.29 1.40
N ARG A 178 7.73 -2.38 0.06
CA ARG A 178 8.45 -1.42 -0.78
C ARG A 178 7.51 -0.29 -1.20
N ALA A 179 8.07 0.90 -1.34
CA ALA A 179 7.35 2.08 -1.84
C ALA A 179 7.16 2.03 -3.38
N ILE A 180 6.48 1.00 -3.87
CA ILE A 180 6.14 0.78 -5.30
C ILE A 180 4.62 0.67 -5.47
N ALA A 181 4.11 0.63 -6.71
CA ALA A 181 2.66 0.61 -6.95
C ALA A 181 1.93 -0.67 -6.51
N ASP A 182 2.63 -1.81 -6.45
CA ASP A 182 2.02 -3.15 -6.30
C ASP A 182 0.99 -3.28 -5.18
N SER A 183 1.34 -2.87 -3.96
CA SER A 183 0.45 -3.00 -2.79
C SER A 183 -0.80 -2.16 -2.91
N ILE A 184 -0.66 -0.94 -3.44
CA ILE A 184 -1.75 0.00 -3.66
C ILE A 184 -2.68 -0.52 -4.76
N LEU A 185 -2.12 -0.99 -5.88
CA LEU A 185 -2.89 -1.56 -6.98
C LEU A 185 -3.65 -2.81 -6.54
N LEU A 186 -2.98 -3.72 -5.83
CA LEU A 186 -3.60 -4.94 -5.31
C LEU A 186 -4.74 -4.61 -4.33
N PHE A 187 -4.57 -3.59 -3.48
CA PHE A 187 -5.61 -3.15 -2.57
C PHE A 187 -6.86 -2.70 -3.31
N PHE A 188 -6.71 -1.79 -4.28
CA PHE A 188 -7.86 -1.29 -5.06
C PHE A 188 -8.50 -2.39 -5.92
N PHE A 189 -7.70 -3.31 -6.45
CA PHE A 189 -8.20 -4.49 -7.15
C PHE A 189 -9.07 -5.37 -6.23
N LEU A 190 -8.58 -5.75 -5.06
CA LEU A 190 -9.34 -6.56 -4.10
C LEU A 190 -10.60 -5.83 -3.60
N ALA A 191 -10.52 -4.52 -3.38
CA ALA A 191 -11.66 -3.71 -2.98
C ALA A 191 -12.74 -3.69 -4.07
N ASN A 192 -12.32 -3.58 -5.34
CA ASN A 192 -13.22 -3.62 -6.48
C ASN A 192 -13.91 -4.98 -6.63
N VAL A 193 -13.17 -6.09 -6.49
CA VAL A 193 -13.75 -7.45 -6.51
C VAL A 193 -14.80 -7.61 -5.40
N LEU A 194 -14.49 -7.16 -4.19
CA LEU A 194 -15.42 -7.24 -3.05
C LEU A 194 -16.67 -6.39 -3.30
N LEU A 195 -16.51 -5.19 -3.86
CA LEU A 195 -17.63 -4.32 -4.24
C LEU A 195 -18.54 -4.97 -5.29
N ILE A 196 -17.96 -5.62 -6.31
CA ILE A 196 -18.71 -6.35 -7.34
C ILE A 196 -19.53 -7.48 -6.70
N ILE A 197 -18.93 -8.27 -5.82
CA ILE A 197 -19.63 -9.36 -5.12
C ILE A 197 -20.82 -8.83 -4.32
N TYR A 198 -20.63 -7.76 -3.55
CA TYR A 198 -21.74 -7.17 -2.78
C TYR A 198 -22.83 -6.58 -3.68
N THR A 199 -22.43 -5.93 -4.78
CA THR A 199 -23.37 -5.37 -5.76
C THR A 199 -24.23 -6.48 -6.38
N LEU A 200 -23.63 -7.59 -6.80
CA LEU A 200 -24.35 -8.74 -7.33
C LEU A 200 -25.31 -9.35 -6.29
N LYS A 201 -24.83 -9.58 -5.06
CA LYS A 201 -25.67 -10.10 -3.96
C LYS A 201 -26.89 -9.21 -3.69
N PHE A 202 -26.71 -7.89 -3.76
CA PHE A 202 -27.80 -6.93 -3.60
C PHE A 202 -28.86 -7.10 -4.69
N PHE A 203 -28.46 -7.16 -5.96
CA PHE A 203 -29.40 -7.32 -7.09
C PHE A 203 -30.14 -8.66 -7.05
N TYR A 204 -29.45 -9.77 -6.77
CA TYR A 204 -30.10 -11.08 -6.64
C TYR A 204 -31.12 -11.12 -5.51
N LYS A 205 -30.80 -10.52 -4.36
CA LYS A 205 -31.75 -10.45 -3.24
C LYS A 205 -32.98 -9.61 -3.59
N LYS A 206 -32.78 -8.48 -4.28
CA LYS A 206 -33.89 -7.62 -4.72
C LYS A 206 -34.82 -8.37 -5.68
N GLN A 207 -34.27 -9.04 -6.68
CA GLN A 207 -35.06 -9.82 -7.65
C GLN A 207 -35.84 -10.97 -6.98
N ALA A 208 -35.22 -11.67 -6.03
CA ALA A 208 -35.89 -12.74 -5.28
C ALA A 208 -37.08 -12.22 -4.44
N LEU A 209 -36.98 -11.01 -3.88
CA LEU A 209 -38.07 -10.39 -3.14
C LEU A 209 -39.22 -9.95 -4.05
N GLU A 210 -38.91 -9.41 -5.23
CA GLU A 210 -39.92 -9.01 -6.23
C GLU A 210 -40.71 -10.24 -6.73
N PHE A 211 -40.03 -11.37 -6.97
CA PHE A 211 -40.67 -12.62 -7.37
C PHE A 211 -41.57 -13.25 -6.30
N LEU A 212 -41.24 -13.09 -5.02
CA LEU A 212 -42.05 -13.62 -3.91
C LEU A 212 -43.21 -12.70 -3.49
N GLY A 213 -43.15 -11.42 -3.87
CA GLY A 213 -44.18 -10.42 -3.59
C GLY A 213 -45.26 -10.29 -4.68
N SER A 214 -45.09 -10.96 -5.81
CA SER A 214 -46.03 -11.09 -6.93
C SER A 214 -46.70 -12.46 -6.94
#